data_AF-A0A6B2LX17-F1
#
_entry.id   AF-A0A6B2LX17-F1
#
_cell.length_a   1.000
_cell.length_b   1.000
_cell.length_c   1.000
_cell.angle_alpha   90.00
_cell.angle_beta   90.00
_cell.angle_gamma   90.00
#
_symmetry.space_group_name_H-M   'P 1'
#
loop_
_entity.id
_entity.type
_entity.pdbx_description
1 polymer ?
#
loop_
_entity_poly.entity_id
_entity_poly.type
_entity_poly.pdbx_seq_one_letter_code
_entity_poly.pdbx_strand_id
1 'polypeptide(L)' 'MWDTAGQEDFDRLRPLSYPQTDIFLICFSVISQTSFSNIKTKW' A
#
# COMPACT_ATOMS: atom_id res chain seq x y z
N MET A 1 -9.69 4.45 -9.25
CA MET A 1 -8.74 4.64 -8.13
C MET A 1 -9.17 3.68 -7.04
N TRP A 2 -8.43 2.58 -6.83
CA TRP A 2 -8.73 1.63 -5.77
C TRP A 2 -8.08 2.15 -4.49
N ASP A 3 -8.88 2.71 -3.58
CA ASP A 3 -8.45 3.03 -2.23
C ASP A 3 -8.43 1.70 -1.45
N THR A 4 -7.24 1.15 -1.24
CA THR A 4 -7.08 -0.07 -0.44
C THR A 4 -6.50 0.35 0.90
N ALA A 5 -7.37 0.45 1.91
CA ALA A 5 -6.95 0.74 3.28
C ALA A 5 -5.80 -0.20 3.68
N GLY A 6 -4.75 0.33 4.32
CA GLY A 6 -3.53 -0.39 4.71
C GLY A 6 -3.71 -1.48 5.77
N GLN A 7 -4.90 -2.06 5.89
CA GLN A 7 -5.20 -3.21 6.74
C GLN A 7 -4.56 -4.47 6.15
N GLU A 8 -3.96 -5.28 7.01
CA GLU A 8 -3.25 -6.53 6.67
C GLU A 8 -4.14 -7.53 5.91
N ASP A 9 -5.46 -7.43 6.05
CA ASP A 9 -6.44 -8.24 5.32
C ASP A 9 -6.37 -8.04 3.79
N PHE A 10 -5.89 -6.89 3.33
CA PHE A 10 -5.71 -6.61 1.91
C PHE A 10 -4.36 -7.08 1.35
N ASP A 11 -3.41 -7.55 2.17
CA ASP A 11 -2.14 -8.12 1.69
C ASP A 11 -2.38 -9.33 0.77
N ARG A 12 -3.45 -10.10 1.04
CA ARG A 12 -3.85 -11.26 0.22
C ARG A 12 -4.61 -10.90 -1.05
N LEU A 13 -5.26 -9.74 -1.09
CA LEU A 13 -6.05 -9.24 -2.22
C LEU A 13 -5.22 -8.37 -3.18
N ARG A 14 -4.12 -7.78 -2.69
CA ARG A 14 -3.20 -6.94 -3.47
C ARG A 14 -2.66 -7.61 -4.73
N PRO A 15 -2.22 -8.90 -4.70
CA PRO A 15 -1.71 -9.59 -5.88
C PRO A 15 -2.73 -9.74 -7.01
N LEU A 16 -4.03 -9.74 -6.69
CA LEU A 16 -5.09 -9.83 -7.69
C LEU A 16 -5.30 -8.52 -8.46
N SER A 17 -4.82 -7.40 -7.91
CA SER A 17 -4.94 -6.07 -8.52
C SER A 17 -3.69 -5.67 -9.33
N TYR A 18 -2.61 -6.45 -9.26
CA TYR A 18 -1.36 -6.20 -10.00
C TYR A 18 -1.40 -6.48 -11.51
N PRO A 19 -2.20 -7.44 -12.03
CA PRO A 19 -2.28 -7.64 -13.47
C PRO A 19 -2.76 -6.37 -14.17
N GLN A 20 -2.03 -5.93 -15.21
CA GLN A 20 -2.32 -4.71 -15.99
C GLN A 20 -2.21 -3.38 -15.22
N THR A 21 -1.52 -3.34 -14.07
CA THR A 21 -1.20 -2.08 -13.41
C THR A 21 0.11 -1.50 -13.95
N ASP A 22 0.05 -0.32 -14.57
CA ASP A 22 1.24 0.38 -15.09
C ASP A 22 1.97 1.21 -14.02
N ILE A 23 1.26 1.66 -12.98
CA ILE A 23 1.78 2.58 -11.96
C ILE A 23 1.29 2.19 -10.56
N PHE A 24 2.23 2.16 -9.61
CA PHE A 24 1.94 2.02 -8.18
C PHE A 24 2.19 3.35 -7.46
N LEU A 25 1.21 3.78 -6.65
CA LEU A 25 1.35 4.93 -5.76
C LEU A 25 1.37 4.45 -4.32
N ILE A 26 2.43 4.78 -3.59
CA ILE A 26 2.60 4.45 -2.19
C ILE A 26 2.49 5.74 -1.38
N CYS A 27 1.51 5.78 -0.47
CA CYS A 27 1.24 6.96 0.35
C CYS A 27 1.68 6.72 1.81
N PHE A 28 2.29 7.74 2.40
CA PHE A 28 2.51 7.83 3.85
C PHE A 28 2.07 9.20 4.36
N SER A 29 1.95 9.31 5.67
CA SER A 29 1.62 10.54 6.37
C SER A 29 2.89 11.16 6.97
N VAL A 30 3.15 12.43 6.65
CA VAL A 30 4.32 13.18 7.14
C VAL A 30 4.27 13.39 8.66
N ILE A 31 3.07 13.44 9.23
CA ILE A 31 2.87 13.55 10.69
C ILE A 31 2.97 12.20 11.41
N SER A 32 3.05 11.09 10.69
CA SER A 32 3.14 9.73 11.26
C SER A 32 4.37 9.01 10.74
N GLN A 33 5.46 9.08 11.51
CA GLN A 33 6.72 8.41 11.19
C GLN A 33 6.55 6.89 11.02
N THR A 34 5.62 6.28 11.76
CA THR A 34 5.29 4.85 11.64
C THR A 34 4.77 4.50 10.24
N SER A 35 3.97 5.38 9.63
CA SER A 35 3.48 5.15 8.26
C SER A 35 4.60 5.17 7.22
N PHE A 36 5.63 6.01 7.41
CA PHE A 36 6.82 6.02 6.56
C PHE A 36 7.68 4.77 6.77
N SER A 37 7.89 4.34 8.01
CA SER A 37 8.62 3.09 8.29
C SER A 37 7.93 1.87 7.69
N ASN A 38 6.59 1.85 7.71
CA ASN A 38 5.80 0.78 7.10
C ASN A 38 5.93 0.71 5.58
N ILE A 39 6.30 1.81 4.90
CA ILE A 39 6.62 1.74 3.47
C ILE A 39 7.78 0.79 3.22
N LYS A 40 8.84 0.87 4.03
CA LYS A 40 10.06 0.08 3.82
C LYS A 40 9.91 -1.39 4.22
N THR A 41 8.98 -1.71 5.11
CA THR A 41 8.82 -3.06 5.66
C THR A 41 7.68 -3.84 5.03
N LYS A 42 6.70 -3.16 4.40
CA LYS A 42 5.44 -3.77 3.94
C LYS A 42 5.22 -3.70 2.42
N TRP A 43 5.90 -2.79 1.72
CA TRP A 43 5.97 -2.76 0.25
C TRP A 43 7.31 -3.33 -0.21
#